data_AF-A0A967M4I8-F1
#
_entry.id   AF-A0A967M4I8-F1
#
_cell.length_a   1.000
_cell.length_b   1.000
_cell.length_c   1.000
_cell.angle_alpha   90.00
_cell.angle_beta   90.00
_cell.angle_gamma   90.00
#
_symmetry.space_group_name_H-M   'P 1'
#
loop_
_entity.id
_entity.type
_entity.pdbx_description
1 polymer ?
#
loop_
_entity_poly.entity_id
_entity_poly.type
_entity_poly.pdbx_seq_one_letter_code
_entity_poly.pdbx_strand_id
1 'polypeptide(L)'
;AVFENEIFPGNQPAVLRGLFRDWPAVQASHRSPAEMASYLKHFDTGGTVKAIVGPPQIKGRFFYSEDFQDFNFESRGVSISAALDTLVSLSEAPEPPAIALQAIAVPEVMPS
;
A
#
# COMPACT_ATOMS: atom_id res chain seq x y z
N ALA A 1 -3.98 -20.96 -21.52
CA ALA A 1 -3.39 -19.68 -21.94
C ALA A 1 -1.91 -19.67 -21.52
N VAL A 2 -1.13 -18.63 -21.88
CA VAL A 2 0.33 -18.56 -21.60
C VAL A 2 0.63 -18.71 -20.10
N PHE A 3 -0.20 -18.13 -19.23
CA PHE A 3 -0.02 -18.25 -17.78
C PHE A 3 -0.09 -19.72 -17.31
N GLU A 4 -1.16 -20.46 -17.63
CA GLU A 4 -1.32 -21.84 -17.13
C GLU A 4 -0.33 -22.82 -17.77
N ASN A 5 0.03 -22.59 -19.05
CA ASN A 5 0.80 -23.57 -19.82
C ASN A 5 2.31 -23.38 -19.74
N GLU A 6 2.79 -22.16 -19.49
CA GLU A 6 4.21 -21.83 -19.59
C GLU A 6 4.74 -21.19 -18.29
N ILE A 7 3.99 -20.25 -17.70
CA ILE A 7 4.47 -19.50 -16.52
C ILE A 7 4.30 -20.30 -15.23
N PHE A 8 3.09 -20.78 -14.96
CA PHE A 8 2.78 -21.52 -13.74
C PHE A 8 3.63 -22.80 -13.58
N PRO A 9 3.82 -23.65 -14.62
CA PRO A 9 4.64 -24.86 -14.50
C PRO A 9 6.13 -24.58 -14.31
N GLY A 10 6.61 -23.40 -14.70
CA GLY A 10 8.01 -23.02 -14.57
C GLY A 10 8.51 -22.89 -13.13
N ASN A 11 7.59 -22.71 -12.16
CA ASN A 11 7.87 -22.60 -10.72
C ASN A 11 9.01 -21.60 -10.40
N GLN A 12 9.04 -20.49 -11.12
CA GLN A 12 10.01 -19.42 -10.98
C GLN A 12 9.30 -18.06 -10.93
N PRO A 13 9.88 -17.04 -10.27
CA PRO A 13 9.32 -15.70 -10.28
C PRO A 13 9.18 -15.16 -11.71
N ALA A 14 8.01 -14.63 -12.04
CA ALA A 14 7.73 -14.01 -13.33
C ALA A 14 7.10 -12.62 -13.13
N VAL A 15 7.38 -11.70 -14.05
CA VAL A 15 6.79 -10.35 -14.07
C VAL A 15 5.86 -10.21 -15.27
N LEU A 16 4.54 -10.11 -15.01
CA LEU A 16 3.52 -9.93 -16.04
C LEU A 16 3.30 -8.44 -16.34
N ARG A 17 4.00 -7.91 -17.34
CA ARG A 17 3.94 -6.48 -17.66
C ARG A 17 2.69 -6.14 -18.47
N GLY A 18 2.06 -5.02 -18.14
CA GLY A 18 1.02 -4.39 -18.96
C GLY A 18 -0.38 -5.04 -18.90
N LEU A 19 -0.57 -6.09 -18.10
CA LEU A 19 -1.84 -6.85 -18.04
C LEU A 19 -3.06 -5.98 -17.69
N PHE A 20 -2.87 -5.00 -16.80
CA PHE A 20 -3.92 -4.13 -16.29
C PHE A 20 -3.71 -2.65 -16.64
N ARG A 21 -2.94 -2.37 -17.70
CA ARG A 21 -2.60 -0.99 -18.09
C ARG A 21 -3.85 -0.12 -18.29
N ASP A 22 -4.94 -0.72 -18.76
CA ASP A 22 -6.17 -0.02 -19.12
C ASP A 22 -7.13 0.15 -17.93
N TRP A 23 -6.76 -0.36 -16.73
CA TRP A 23 -7.58 -0.19 -15.54
C TRP A 23 -7.58 1.27 -15.06
N PRO A 24 -8.73 1.82 -14.63
CA PRO A 24 -8.82 3.21 -14.17
C PRO A 24 -7.82 3.58 -13.06
N ALA A 25 -7.61 2.67 -12.10
CA ALA A 25 -6.62 2.85 -11.03
C ALA A 25 -5.19 3.02 -11.57
N VAL A 26 -4.81 2.22 -12.57
CA VAL A 26 -3.48 2.26 -13.18
C VAL A 26 -3.31 3.52 -14.02
N GLN A 27 -4.36 3.93 -14.75
CA GLN A 27 -4.35 5.21 -15.46
C GLN A 27 -4.22 6.41 -14.52
N ALA A 28 -4.89 6.38 -13.36
CA ALA A 28 -4.77 7.43 -12.35
C ALA A 28 -3.35 7.51 -11.77
N SER A 29 -2.72 6.35 -11.47
CA SER A 29 -1.36 6.33 -10.93
C SER A 29 -0.29 6.82 -11.90
N HIS A 30 -0.51 6.67 -13.21
CA HIS A 30 0.36 7.24 -14.24
C HIS A 30 0.33 8.78 -14.27
N ARG A 31 -0.71 9.43 -13.74
CA ARG A 31 -0.80 10.89 -13.70
C ARG A 31 -0.05 11.47 -12.51
N SER A 32 -0.29 10.97 -11.30
CA SER A 32 0.45 11.33 -10.08
C SER A 32 0.06 10.43 -8.89
N PRO A 33 0.87 10.42 -7.80
CA PRO A 33 0.45 9.81 -6.53
C PRO A 33 -0.85 10.40 -5.98
N ALA A 34 -1.09 11.70 -6.15
CA ALA A 34 -2.31 12.37 -5.71
C ALA A 34 -3.55 11.92 -6.49
N GLU A 35 -3.43 11.69 -7.79
CA GLU A 35 -4.52 11.17 -8.63
C GLU A 35 -4.86 9.72 -8.26
N MET A 36 -3.86 8.89 -7.97
CA MET A 36 -4.08 7.54 -7.44
C MET A 36 -4.79 7.56 -6.08
N ALA A 37 -4.33 8.42 -5.17
CA ALA A 37 -4.96 8.59 -3.87
C ALA A 37 -6.42 9.05 -4.02
N SER A 38 -6.66 10.05 -4.86
CA SER A 38 -8.01 10.51 -5.19
C SER A 38 -8.88 9.36 -5.70
N TYR A 39 -8.40 8.58 -6.68
CA TYR A 39 -9.12 7.41 -7.20
C TYR A 39 -9.53 6.43 -6.09
N LEU A 40 -8.60 6.02 -5.23
CA LEU A 40 -8.88 5.07 -4.15
C LEU A 40 -9.85 5.63 -3.10
N LYS A 41 -9.76 6.93 -2.79
CA LYS A 41 -10.64 7.60 -1.82
C LYS A 41 -12.12 7.55 -2.21
N HIS A 42 -12.44 7.46 -3.50
CA HIS A 42 -13.83 7.29 -3.95
C HIS A 42 -14.46 5.98 -3.47
N PHE A 43 -13.64 4.99 -3.10
CA PHE A 43 -14.08 3.69 -2.61
C PHE A 43 -13.96 3.58 -1.09
N ASP A 44 -13.48 4.59 -0.37
CA ASP A 44 -13.38 4.52 1.09
C ASP A 44 -14.76 4.64 1.73
N THR A 45 -15.18 3.64 2.52
CA THR A 45 -16.44 3.70 3.28
C THR A 45 -16.31 4.47 4.59
N GLY A 46 -15.10 4.92 4.94
CA GLY A 46 -14.78 5.56 6.22
C GLY A 46 -14.50 4.56 7.35
N GLY A 47 -14.43 3.26 7.04
CA GLY A 47 -14.07 2.22 7.99
C GLY A 47 -12.63 2.37 8.50
N THR A 48 -12.37 1.83 9.70
CA THR A 48 -11.05 1.87 10.32
C THR A 48 -10.17 0.74 9.79
N VAL A 49 -9.02 1.10 9.22
CA VAL A 49 -7.93 0.19 8.85
C VAL A 49 -6.74 0.34 9.78
N LYS A 50 -5.89 -0.69 9.84
CA LYS A 50 -4.64 -0.68 10.60
C LYS A 50 -3.51 -0.13 9.74
N ALA A 51 -2.96 1.01 10.14
CA ALA A 51 -1.69 1.52 9.65
C ALA A 51 -0.56 1.13 10.61
N ILE A 52 0.60 0.79 10.06
CA ILE A 52 1.85 0.74 10.83
C ILE A 52 2.73 1.92 10.46
N VAL A 53 3.34 2.54 11.47
CA VAL A 53 4.16 3.75 11.34
C VAL A 53 5.49 3.52 12.04
N GLY A 54 6.58 3.59 11.27
CA GLY A 54 7.94 3.48 11.77
C GLY A 54 8.72 4.78 11.58
N PRO A 55 9.72 5.06 12.42
CA PRO A 55 10.49 6.29 12.33
C PRO A 55 11.43 6.24 11.11
N PRO A 56 11.87 7.39 10.55
CA PRO A 56 12.70 7.40 9.33
C PRO A 56 13.97 6.52 9.40
N GLN A 57 14.51 6.33 10.61
CA GLN A 57 15.73 5.56 10.87
C GLN A 57 15.61 4.07 10.47
N ILE A 58 14.39 3.50 10.44
CA ILE A 58 14.20 2.10 10.03
C ILE A 58 14.26 1.93 8.50
N LYS A 59 14.31 3.02 7.72
CA LYS A 59 14.43 3.03 6.25
C LYS A 59 13.41 2.09 5.56
N GLY A 60 12.17 2.11 6.04
CA GLY A 60 11.08 1.27 5.53
C GLY A 60 11.10 -0.20 6.00
N ARG A 61 12.04 -0.61 6.86
CA ARG A 61 12.15 -1.98 7.34
C ARG A 61 11.41 -2.18 8.67
N PHE A 62 10.12 -2.50 8.58
CA PHE A 62 9.32 -2.91 9.73
C PHE A 62 9.82 -4.25 10.29
N PHE A 63 10.16 -4.27 11.57
CA PHE A 63 10.75 -5.43 12.24
C PHE A 63 10.57 -5.36 13.76
N TYR A 64 11.17 -6.32 14.47
CA TYR A 64 11.36 -6.24 15.92
C TYR A 64 12.29 -5.08 16.30
N SER A 65 12.15 -4.58 17.53
CA SER A 65 13.12 -3.73 18.21
C SER A 65 14.47 -4.45 18.37
N GLU A 66 15.54 -3.70 18.69
CA GLU A 66 16.89 -4.27 18.82
C GLU A 66 17.00 -5.32 19.95
N ASP A 67 16.18 -5.18 20.99
CA ASP A 67 16.09 -6.12 22.11
C ASP A 67 15.08 -7.25 21.89
N PHE A 68 14.39 -7.25 20.74
CA PHE A 68 13.34 -8.22 20.36
C PHE A 68 12.13 -8.27 21.29
N GLN A 69 11.94 -7.27 22.16
CA GLN A 69 10.80 -7.22 23.09
C GLN A 69 9.57 -6.53 22.51
N ASP A 70 9.76 -5.73 21.46
CA ASP A 70 8.69 -4.98 20.81
C ASP A 70 8.96 -4.90 19.29
N PHE A 71 8.22 -4.03 18.61
CA PHE A 71 8.41 -3.68 17.22
C PHE A 71 9.11 -2.32 17.08
N ASN A 72 9.80 -2.12 15.95
CA ASN A 72 10.36 -0.83 15.59
C ASN A 72 9.34 0.14 14.96
N PHE A 73 8.04 -0.14 15.15
CA PHE A 73 6.92 0.61 14.60
C PHE A 73 5.72 0.59 15.56
N GLU A 74 4.83 1.56 15.39
CA GLU A 74 3.56 1.63 16.10
C GLU A 74 2.39 1.28 15.18
N SER A 75 1.29 0.80 15.76
CA SER A 75 0.03 0.58 15.05
C SER A 75 -0.96 1.70 15.32
N ARG A 76 -1.65 2.18 14.29
CA ARG A 76 -2.68 3.23 14.39
C ARG A 76 -3.92 2.83 13.60
N GLY A 77 -5.10 3.07 14.18
CA GLY A 77 -6.37 2.97 13.47
C GLY A 77 -6.65 4.26 12.71
N VAL A 78 -6.85 4.17 11.39
CA VAL A 78 -7.09 5.32 10.50
C VAL A 78 -8.09 4.93 9.42
N SER A 79 -8.73 5.89 8.75
CA SER A 79 -9.43 5.59 7.49
C SER A 79 -8.44 5.47 6.33
N ILE A 80 -8.86 4.83 5.24
CA ILE A 80 -8.06 4.76 4.01
C ILE A 80 -7.76 6.16 3.49
N SER A 81 -8.76 7.05 3.48
CA SER A 81 -8.59 8.43 3.01
C SER A 81 -7.56 9.19 3.82
N ALA A 82 -7.60 9.12 5.15
CA ALA A 82 -6.65 9.83 6.01
C ALA A 82 -5.22 9.34 5.80
N ALA A 83 -5.04 8.02 5.63
CA ALA A 83 -3.74 7.43 5.35
C ALA A 83 -3.20 7.84 3.97
N LEU A 84 -4.04 7.85 2.94
CA LEU A 84 -3.66 8.28 1.59
C LEU A 84 -3.28 9.76 1.55
N ASP A 85 -4.03 10.62 2.23
CA ASP A 85 -3.72 12.05 2.35
C ASP A 85 -2.36 12.26 3.04
N THR A 86 -2.10 11.49 4.10
CA THR A 86 -0.80 11.50 4.79
C THR A 86 0.33 11.08 3.86
N LEU A 87 0.18 9.96 3.12
CA LEU A 87 1.19 9.47 2.17
C LEU A 87 1.50 10.49 1.07
N VAL A 88 0.47 11.13 0.51
CA VAL A 88 0.65 12.18 -0.51
C VAL A 88 1.36 13.40 0.08
N SER A 89 0.97 13.86 1.28
CA SER A 89 1.61 15.02 1.91
C SER A 89 3.10 14.82 2.21
N LEU A 90 3.53 13.56 2.39
CA LEU A 90 4.90 13.19 2.73
C LEU A 90 5.72 12.72 1.51
N SER A 91 5.17 12.72 0.29
CA SER A 91 5.83 12.12 -0.88
C SER A 91 7.15 12.79 -1.24
N GLU A 92 7.26 14.09 -0.99
CA GLU A 92 8.45 14.90 -1.28
C GLU A 92 9.31 15.16 -0.04
N ALA A 93 8.96 14.58 1.12
CA ALA A 93 9.78 14.74 2.31
C ALA A 93 11.11 13.96 2.13
N PRO A 94 12.26 14.54 2.52
CA PRO A 94 13.56 13.88 2.33
C PRO A 94 13.74 12.65 3.22
N GLU A 95 13.15 12.66 4.42
CA GLU A 95 13.21 11.57 5.40
C GLU A 95 11.83 11.35 6.04
N PRO A 96 10.84 10.84 5.28
CA PRO A 96 9.50 10.61 5.81
C PRO A 96 9.51 9.42 6.78
N PRO A 97 8.55 9.35 7.72
CA PRO A 97 8.28 8.11 8.43
C PRO A 97 7.88 7.01 7.44
N ALA A 98 8.18 5.76 7.78
CA ALA A 98 7.70 4.61 7.02
C ALA A 98 6.23 4.37 7.39
N ILE A 99 5.33 4.40 6.41
CA ILE A 99 3.90 4.15 6.62
C ILE A 99 3.47 3.01 5.72
N ALA A 100 2.74 2.04 6.28
CA ALA A 100 2.11 1.00 5.48
C ALA A 100 0.69 0.70 5.99
N LEU A 101 -0.24 0.55 5.06
CA LEU A 101 -1.53 -0.08 5.30
C LEU A 101 -1.41 -1.54 4.85
N GLN A 102 -1.58 -2.48 5.78
CA GLN A 102 -1.36 -3.90 5.49
C GLN A 102 -2.52 -4.73 6.03
N ALA A 103 -2.77 -5.87 5.39
CA ALA A 103 -3.83 -6.82 5.77
C ALA A 103 -5.23 -6.18 5.86
N ILE A 104 -5.53 -5.23 4.96
CA ILE A 104 -6.86 -4.62 4.88
C ILE A 104 -7.86 -5.68 4.39
N ALA A 105 -8.92 -5.91 5.16
CA ALA A 105 -10.09 -6.64 4.70
C ALA A 105 -10.90 -5.73 3.76
N VAL A 106 -10.58 -5.73 2.47
CA VAL A 106 -11.20 -4.85 1.47
C VAL A 106 -12.74 -4.81 1.54
N PRO A 107 -13.46 -5.94 1.69
CA PRO A 107 -14.92 -5.91 1.78
C PRO A 107 -15.49 -5.18 3.01
N GLU A 108 -14.68 -4.94 4.05
CA GLU A 108 -15.13 -4.24 5.26
C GLU A 108 -15.01 -2.72 5.13
N VAL A 109 -14.20 -2.23 4.20
CA VAL A 109 -13.80 -0.81 4.11
C VAL A 109 -13.93 -0.21 2.71
N MET A 110 -14.30 -1.02 1.71
CA MET A 110 -14.59 -0.60 0.35
C MET A 110 -15.87 -1.27 -0.17
N PRO A 111 -16.56 -0.70 -1.17
CA PRO A 111 -17.73 -1.31 -1.80
C PRO A 111 -17.45 -2.72 -2.32
N SER A 112 -18.46 -3.60 -2.18
CA SER A 112 -18.48 -4.97 -2.72
C SER A 112 -18.74 -5.03 -4.21
#